data_AF-A0A101XLD8-F1
#
_entry.id   AF-A0A101XLD8-F1
#
_cell.length_a   1.000
_cell.length_b   1.000
_cell.length_c   1.000
_cell.angle_alpha   90.00
_cell.angle_beta   90.00
_cell.angle_gamma   90.00
#
_symmetry.space_group_name_H-M   'P 1'
#
loop_
_entity.id
_entity.type
_entity.pdbx_description
1 polymer ?
#
loop_
_entity_poly.entity_id
_entity_poly.type
_entity_poly.pdbx_seq_one_letter_code
_entity_poly.pdbx_strand_id
1 'polypeptide(L)'
;MGFEGLLREVIEEWFAFNIPTVLPRDINYTLPEDSALALVGPRRAGKTYFMYWIARDLVNRGWPHRSIVYLDFEDVRLMGIRPSDFGSFIKVINEEAKAWNDKVVLLLDEVQNIPE
;
A
#
# COMPACT_ATOMS: atom_id res chain seq x y z
N MET A 1 12.43 10.06 15.73
CA MET A 1 11.35 10.49 14.82
C MET A 1 10.04 9.92 15.37
N GLY A 2 8.94 10.66 15.40
CA GLY A 2 7.64 10.09 15.80
C GLY A 2 7.09 9.14 14.73
N PHE A 3 6.07 8.34 15.08
CA PHE A 3 5.43 7.39 14.15
C PHE A 3 5.02 8.04 12.82
N GLU A 4 4.42 9.23 12.86
CA GLU A 4 4.01 9.96 11.64
C GLU A 4 5.18 10.24 10.68
N GLY A 5 6.35 10.60 11.21
CA GLY A 5 7.53 10.90 10.38
C GLY A 5 8.09 9.64 9.72
N LEU A 6 8.10 8.53 10.46
CA LEU A 6 8.54 7.24 9.95
C LEU A 6 7.59 6.71 8.87
N LEU A 7 6.27 6.82 9.09
CA LEU A 7 5.28 6.42 8.09
C LEU A 7 5.42 7.25 6.80
N ARG A 8 5.67 8.56 6.94
CA ARG A 8 5.91 9.45 5.80
C ARG A 8 7.15 9.07 5.00
N GLU A 9 8.23 8.68 5.68
CA GLU A 9 9.45 8.19 5.05
C GLU A 9 9.17 6.96 4.18
N VAL A 10 8.48 5.96 4.72
CA VAL A 10 8.10 4.74 3.97
C VAL A 10 7.22 5.07 2.77
N ILE A 11 6.24 5.97 2.93
CA ILE A 11 5.33 6.37 1.85
C ILE A 11 6.08 7.13 0.74
N GLU A 12 6.93 8.08 1.09
CA GLU A 12 7.70 8.84 0.08
C GLU A 12 8.73 7.97 -0.64
N GLU A 13 9.34 6.99 0.05
CA GLU A 13 10.17 5.97 -0.59
C GLU A 13 9.39 5.18 -1.63
N TRP A 14 8.16 4.77 -1.31
CA TRP A 14 7.27 4.12 -2.27
C TRP A 14 6.91 5.06 -3.43
N PHE A 15 6.59 6.32 -3.18
CA PHE A 15 6.26 7.27 -4.25
C PHE A 15 7.43 7.54 -5.21
N ALA A 16 8.67 7.47 -4.71
CA ALA A 16 9.87 7.56 -5.51
C ALA A 16 10.25 6.22 -6.18
N PHE A 17 9.68 5.10 -5.73
CA PHE A 17 10.00 3.77 -6.22
C PHE A 17 9.50 3.57 -7.67
N ASN A 18 10.39 3.03 -8.51
CA ASN A 18 10.01 2.64 -9.86
C ASN A 18 9.36 1.26 -9.83
N ILE A 19 8.04 1.22 -9.97
CA ILE A 19 7.25 -0.03 -9.93
C ILE A 19 7.84 -1.01 -10.98
N PRO A 20 8.25 -2.23 -10.56
CA PRO A 20 8.92 -3.16 -11.46
C PRO A 20 8.01 -3.57 -12.60
N THR A 21 8.61 -3.94 -13.73
CA THR A 21 7.86 -4.59 -14.80
C THR A 21 7.46 -5.99 -14.39
N VAL A 22 6.18 -6.15 -14.11
CA VAL A 22 5.56 -7.41 -13.73
C VAL A 22 4.78 -7.98 -14.91
N LEU A 23 4.94 -9.29 -15.13
CA LEU A 23 4.19 -10.00 -16.14
C LEU A 23 2.69 -9.95 -15.79
N PRO A 24 1.81 -9.60 -16.75
CA PRO A 24 0.37 -9.71 -16.55
C PRO A 24 0.03 -11.13 -16.09
N ARG A 25 -0.71 -11.24 -14.99
CA ARG A 25 -1.30 -12.52 -14.58
C ARG A 25 -2.63 -12.67 -15.31
N ASP A 26 -2.98 -13.91 -15.66
CA ASP A 26 -4.33 -14.26 -16.16
C ASP A 26 -5.31 -14.30 -14.97
N ILE A 27 -5.42 -13.17 -14.27
CA ILE A 27 -6.23 -12.97 -13.08
C ILE A 27 -6.85 -11.59 -13.18
N ASN A 28 -8.18 -11.56 -13.26
CA ASN A 28 -8.93 -10.32 -13.13
C ASN A 28 -9.05 -9.93 -11.66
N TYR A 29 -8.98 -8.62 -11.38
CA TYR A 29 -9.20 -8.08 -10.04
C TYR A 29 -10.23 -6.96 -10.08
N THR A 30 -10.92 -6.78 -8.96
CA THR A 30 -11.82 -5.66 -8.71
C THR A 30 -11.45 -5.06 -7.36
N LEU A 31 -11.38 -3.74 -7.29
CA LEU A 31 -11.27 -3.00 -6.03
C LEU A 31 -12.69 -2.55 -5.64
N PRO A 32 -13.35 -3.22 -4.67
CA PRO A 32 -14.67 -2.82 -4.23
C PRO A 32 -14.61 -1.46 -3.50
N GLU A 33 -15.66 -0.65 -3.62
CA GLU A 33 -15.70 0.68 -2.99
C GLU A 33 -15.94 0.61 -1.47
N ASP A 34 -16.72 -0.37 -1.00
CA ASP A 34 -17.13 -0.50 0.41
C ASP A 34 -16.43 -1.66 1.16
N SER A 35 -15.40 -2.26 0.58
CA SER A 35 -14.66 -3.37 1.20
C SER A 35 -13.22 -3.46 0.69
N ALA A 36 -12.52 -4.53 1.03
CA ALA A 36 -11.15 -4.78 0.61
C ALA A 36 -11.04 -6.07 -0.20
N LEU A 37 -10.16 -6.06 -1.20
CA LEU A 37 -9.71 -7.28 -1.87
C LEU A 37 -8.64 -7.96 -0.99
N ALA A 38 -8.96 -9.12 -0.42
CA ALA A 38 -8.00 -9.92 0.33
C ALA A 38 -7.21 -10.86 -0.59
N LEU A 39 -5.88 -10.73 -0.59
CA LEU A 39 -4.98 -11.64 -1.32
C LEU A 39 -4.46 -12.72 -0.39
N VAL A 40 -4.97 -13.96 -0.54
CA VAL A 40 -4.58 -15.11 0.28
C VAL A 40 -3.80 -16.14 -0.51
N GLY A 41 -2.82 -16.78 0.12
CA GLY A 41 -2.01 -17.82 -0.50
C GLY A 41 -0.67 -18.03 0.21
N PRO A 42 0.05 -19.12 -0.13
CA PRO A 42 1.29 -19.49 0.54
C PRO A 42 2.40 -18.44 0.36
N ARG A 43 3.45 -18.53 1.19
CA ARG A 43 4.67 -17.72 1.03
C ARG A 43 5.24 -17.97 -0.37
N ARG A 44 5.68 -16.91 -1.06
CA ARG A 44 6.22 -16.93 -2.44
C ARG A 44 5.22 -17.28 -3.55
N ALA A 45 3.91 -17.20 -3.31
CA ALA A 45 2.90 -17.22 -4.39
C ALA A 45 2.91 -15.96 -5.29
N GLY A 46 3.75 -14.97 -4.94
CA GLY A 46 3.89 -13.68 -5.64
C GLY A 46 2.73 -12.72 -5.38
N LYS A 47 2.21 -12.68 -4.15
CA LYS A 47 1.17 -11.75 -3.71
C LYS A 47 1.65 -10.29 -3.82
N THR A 48 2.83 -9.99 -3.28
CA THR A 48 3.51 -8.70 -3.43
C THR A 48 3.65 -8.27 -4.89
N TYR A 49 4.06 -9.20 -5.76
CA TYR A 49 4.16 -8.95 -7.20
C TYR A 49 2.81 -8.69 -7.86
N PHE A 50 1.73 -9.28 -7.36
CA PHE A 50 0.37 -8.98 -7.80
C PHE A 50 -0.06 -7.58 -7.34
N MET A 51 0.30 -7.15 -6.13
CA MET A 51 0.09 -5.77 -5.68
C MET A 51 0.85 -4.76 -6.56
N TYR A 52 2.11 -5.03 -6.92
CA TYR A 52 2.85 -4.19 -7.86
C TYR A 52 2.20 -4.14 -9.24
N TRP A 53 1.61 -5.26 -9.69
CA TRP A 53 0.87 -5.28 -10.95
C TRP A 53 -0.40 -4.43 -10.87
N ILE A 54 -1.16 -4.49 -9.77
CA ILE A 54 -2.31 -3.62 -9.52
C ILE A 54 -1.88 -2.14 -9.53
N ALA A 55 -0.82 -1.79 -8.81
CA ALA A 55 -0.31 -0.41 -8.79
C ALA A 55 0.01 0.09 -10.20
N ARG A 56 0.69 -0.73 -11.00
CA ARG A 56 1.04 -0.39 -12.38
C ARG A 56 -0.18 -0.28 -13.28
N ASP A 57 -1.14 -1.19 -13.16
CA ASP A 57 -2.40 -1.15 -13.91
C ASP A 57 -3.18 0.16 -13.62
N LEU A 58 -3.27 0.56 -12.35
CA LEU A 58 -3.90 1.82 -11.95
C LEU A 58 -3.17 3.03 -12.56
N VAL A 59 -1.84 3.08 -12.50
CA VAL A 59 -1.06 4.15 -13.14
C VAL A 59 -1.30 4.19 -14.65
N ASN A 60 -1.31 3.03 -15.32
CA ASN A 60 -1.62 2.93 -16.75
C ASN A 60 -3.04 3.41 -17.09
N ARG A 61 -3.98 3.29 -16.14
CA ARG A 61 -5.35 3.80 -16.23
C ARG A 61 -5.47 5.29 -15.86
N GLY A 62 -4.36 5.97 -15.61
CA GLY A 62 -4.30 7.41 -15.35
C GLY A 62 -4.33 7.81 -13.88
N TRP A 63 -4.23 6.86 -12.94
CA TRP A 63 -4.11 7.20 -11.52
C TRP A 63 -2.73 7.81 -11.23
N PRO A 64 -2.66 8.90 -10.44
CA PRO A 64 -1.38 9.37 -9.93
C PRO A 64 -0.70 8.29 -9.10
N HIS A 65 0.59 8.01 -9.34
CA HIS A 65 1.35 7.06 -8.51
C HIS A 65 1.27 7.42 -7.02
N ARG A 66 1.32 8.73 -6.72
CA ARG A 66 1.19 9.28 -5.36
C ARG A 66 -0.20 9.10 -4.72
N SER A 67 -1.21 8.64 -5.45
CA SER A 67 -2.51 8.24 -4.88
C SER A 67 -2.63 6.74 -4.57
N ILE A 68 -1.57 5.98 -4.85
CA ILE A 68 -1.48 4.54 -4.58
C ILE A 68 -0.42 4.37 -3.52
N VAL A 69 -0.78 3.94 -2.32
CA VAL A 69 0.15 3.75 -1.21
C VAL A 69 0.39 2.26 -1.02
N TYR A 70 1.65 1.84 -1.08
CA TYR A 70 2.08 0.50 -0.69
C TYR A 70 2.79 0.54 0.66
N LEU A 71 2.44 -0.38 1.54
CA LEU A 71 3.08 -0.56 2.84
C LEU A 71 3.30 -2.05 3.10
N ASP A 72 4.51 -2.39 3.55
CA ASP A 72 4.89 -3.74 3.92
C ASP A 72 5.09 -3.81 5.43
N PHE A 73 4.24 -4.55 6.14
CA PHE A 73 4.34 -4.69 7.59
C PHE A 73 5.47 -5.65 8.03
N GLU A 74 6.26 -6.24 7.12
CA GLU A 74 7.58 -6.81 7.45
C GLU A 74 8.68 -5.72 7.60
N ASP A 75 8.44 -4.46 7.19
CA ASP A 75 9.41 -3.38 7.38
C ASP A 75 9.69 -3.16 8.88
N VAL A 76 10.96 -3.25 9.25
CA VAL A 76 11.44 -3.12 10.64
C VAL A 76 11.03 -1.80 11.29
N ARG A 77 10.83 -0.75 10.48
CA ARG A 77 10.37 0.58 10.91
C ARG A 77 8.91 0.54 11.38
N LEU A 78 8.10 -0.38 10.83
CA LEU A 78 6.67 -0.53 11.10
C LEU A 78 6.34 -1.60 12.14
N MET A 79 7.29 -2.44 12.58
CA MET A 79 7.09 -3.52 13.56
C MET A 79 6.50 -3.09 14.92
N GLY A 80 6.52 -1.80 15.23
CA GLY A 80 6.01 -1.26 16.51
C GLY A 80 4.62 -0.65 16.44
N ILE A 81 3.93 -0.71 15.29
CA ILE A 81 2.60 -0.12 15.12
C ILE A 81 1.62 -0.70 16.13
N ARG A 82 0.85 0.19 16.77
CA ARG A 82 -0.23 -0.18 17.68
C ARG A 82 -1.56 0.34 17.15
N PRO A 83 -2.71 -0.22 17.60
CA PRO A 83 -4.02 0.33 17.27
C PRO A 83 -4.18 1.82 17.61
N SER A 84 -3.49 2.31 18.65
CA SER A 84 -3.47 3.74 19.01
C SER A 84 -2.85 4.64 17.94
N ASP A 85 -2.02 4.09 17.05
CA ASP A 85 -1.35 4.82 15.99
C ASP A 85 -2.19 4.93 14.71
N PHE A 86 -3.33 4.22 14.62
CA PHE A 86 -4.17 4.21 13.41
C PHE A 86 -4.77 5.57 13.08
N GLY A 87 -5.04 6.43 14.08
CA GLY A 87 -5.45 7.81 13.83
C GLY A 87 -4.37 8.59 13.06
N SER A 88 -3.11 8.47 13.51
CA SER A 88 -1.94 9.06 12.86
C SER A 88 -1.69 8.45 11.48
N PHE A 89 -1.91 7.14 11.33
CA PHE A 89 -1.80 6.45 10.04
C PHE A 89 -2.74 7.07 9.00
N ILE A 90 -4.04 7.17 9.32
CA ILE A 90 -5.04 7.74 8.42
C ILE A 90 -4.75 9.21 8.13
N LYS A 91 -4.28 9.97 9.13
CA LYS A 91 -3.88 11.37 8.96
C LYS A 91 -2.76 11.50 7.91
N VAL A 92 -1.67 10.76 8.06
CA VAL A 92 -0.53 10.82 7.13
C VAL A 92 -0.94 10.37 5.72
N ILE A 93 -1.73 9.30 5.58
CA ILE A 93 -2.25 8.86 4.28
C ILE A 93 -3.07 9.96 3.60
N ASN A 94 -3.93 10.65 4.35
CA ASN A 94 -4.72 11.76 3.79
C ASN A 94 -3.82 12.93 3.38
N GLU A 95 -2.83 13.31 4.18
CA GLU A 95 -1.91 14.40 3.86
C GLU A 95 -1.08 14.10 2.61
N GLU A 96 -0.53 12.87 2.50
CA GLU A 96 0.40 12.53 1.44
C GLU A 96 -0.27 12.14 0.13
N ALA A 97 -1.34 11.34 0.20
CA ALA A 97 -1.93 10.71 -0.98
C ALA A 97 -3.17 11.45 -1.49
N LYS A 98 -4.07 11.93 -0.60
CA LYS A 98 -5.28 12.64 -1.05
C LYS A 98 -4.98 13.99 -1.71
N ALA A 99 -3.82 14.59 -1.40
CA ALA A 99 -3.35 15.79 -2.08
C ALA A 99 -3.21 15.60 -3.61
N TRP A 100 -3.12 14.35 -4.10
CA TRP A 100 -2.96 14.02 -5.51
C TRP A 100 -4.22 13.49 -6.17
N ASN A 101 -5.18 12.97 -5.39
CA ASN A 101 -6.44 12.41 -5.88
C ASN A 101 -7.42 12.22 -4.72
N ASP A 102 -8.72 12.50 -4.92
CA ASP A 102 -9.75 12.27 -3.89
C ASP A 102 -9.89 10.79 -3.52
N LYS A 103 -9.55 9.90 -4.46
CA LYS A 103 -9.49 8.46 -4.25
C LYS A 103 -8.05 8.00 -3.99
N VAL A 104 -7.84 7.29 -2.89
CA VAL A 104 -6.56 6.67 -2.53
C VAL A 104 -6.72 5.16 -2.51
N VAL A 105 -5.77 4.44 -3.09
CA VAL A 105 -5.70 2.97 -3.02
C VAL A 105 -4.60 2.58 -2.04
N LEU A 106 -4.94 1.70 -1.09
CA LEU A 106 -3.99 1.12 -0.14
C LEU A 106 -3.66 -0.31 -0.54
N LEU A 107 -2.38 -0.59 -0.75
CA LEU A 107 -1.81 -1.91 -0.97
C LEU A 107 -1.04 -2.29 0.28
N LEU A 108 -1.67 -3.11 1.13
CA LEU A 108 -1.14 -3.46 2.44
C LEU A 108 -0.62 -4.90 2.41
N ASP A 109 0.69 -5.07 2.49
CA ASP A 109 1.35 -6.38 2.48
C ASP A 109 1.66 -6.87 3.90
N GLU A 110 1.58 -8.18 4.09
CA GLU A 110 1.90 -8.86 5.37
C GLU A 110 1.15 -8.28 6.60
N VAL A 111 -0.10 -7.83 6.43
CA VAL A 111 -0.95 -7.21 7.47
C VAL A 111 -1.13 -8.02 8.76
N GLN A 112 -0.94 -9.34 8.70
CA GLN A 112 -1.01 -10.19 9.90
C GLN A 112 0.15 -9.95 10.89
N ASN A 113 1.18 -9.18 10.50
CA ASN A 113 2.26 -8.79 11.39
C ASN A 113 1.90 -7.62 12.31
N ILE A 114 0.72 -7.00 12.13
CA ILE A 114 0.22 -5.96 13.04
C ILE A 114 -0.25 -6.64 14.33
N PRO A 115 0.27 -6.23 15.51
CA PRO A 115 -0.20 -6.74 16.79
C PRO A 115 -1.68 -6.42 17.04
N GLU A 116 -2.38 -7.33 17.75
CA GLU A 116 -3.74 -7.10 18.24
C GLU A 116 -3.86 -5.89 19.19
#